data_AF-A0A2Z7CTA3-F1
#
_entry.id   AF-A0A2Z7CTA3-F1
#
_cell.length_a   1.000
_cell.length_b   1.000
_cell.length_c   1.000
_cell.angle_alpha   90.00
_cell.angle_beta   90.00
_cell.angle_gamma   90.00
#
_symmetry.space_group_name_H-M   'P 1'
#
loop_
_entity.id
_entity.type
_entity.pdbx_description
1 polymer ?
#
loop_
_entity_poly.entity_id
_entity_poly.type
_entity_poly.pdbx_seq_one_letter_code
_entity_poly.pdbx_strand_id
1 'polypeptide(L)'
;MHASYDPSLLPAFGRPTPTDLAGAPPAGPPPGPAGPNMTSPGSNHEPHGSNEASQGLRLSMSKKIEGMKAKKQKARESHVVCHKKFQDRIQEAEDSMQAQHLIIEALVEEKDSLLQTIQVCKKLTMLLLHSMMNGRKNRKNTWRKKRFR
;
A
#
# COMPACT_ATOMS: atom_id res chain seq x y z
N MET A 1 6.74 4.42 -29.83
CA MET A 1 6.42 5.31 -28.70
C MET A 1 7.12 4.75 -27.46
N HIS A 2 8.38 5.14 -27.20
CA HIS A 2 9.11 4.69 -26.02
C HIS A 2 8.71 5.55 -24.82
N ALA A 3 8.06 4.97 -23.82
CA ALA A 3 7.89 5.62 -22.53
C ALA A 3 9.23 5.51 -21.79
N SER A 4 9.90 6.65 -21.63
CA SER A 4 11.10 6.81 -20.82
C SER A 4 10.73 6.55 -19.35
N TYR A 5 11.32 5.53 -18.76
CA TYR A 5 11.17 5.21 -17.35
C TYR A 5 12.15 6.09 -16.57
N ASP A 6 11.65 7.06 -15.80
CA ASP A 6 12.45 7.92 -14.93
C ASP A 6 12.53 7.30 -13.52
N PRO A 7 13.71 6.82 -13.08
CA PRO A 7 13.88 6.22 -11.75
C PRO A 7 13.76 7.22 -10.59
N SER A 8 13.62 8.51 -10.86
CA SER A 8 13.63 9.59 -9.86
C SER A 8 12.28 9.83 -9.18
N LEU A 9 11.21 9.13 -9.59
CA LEU A 9 9.85 9.26 -9.06
C LEU A 9 9.50 8.26 -7.95
N LEU A 10 10.51 7.62 -7.33
CA LEU A 10 10.27 6.82 -6.13
C LEU A 10 9.94 7.76 -4.95
N PRO A 11 8.77 7.62 -4.29
CA PRO A 11 8.52 8.35 -3.06
C PRO A 11 9.58 7.94 -2.04
N ALA A 12 10.42 8.89 -1.64
CA ALA A 12 11.33 8.72 -0.53
C ALA A 12 10.48 8.49 0.73
N PHE A 13 10.22 7.23 1.06
CA PHE A 13 9.71 6.86 2.37
C PHE A 13 10.83 7.14 3.37
N GLY A 14 10.87 8.38 3.84
CA GLY A 14 11.66 8.77 4.99
C GLY A 14 11.29 7.85 6.14
N ARG A 15 12.30 7.18 6.71
CA ARG A 15 12.12 6.43 7.96
C ARG A 15 11.51 7.38 9.00
N PRO A 16 10.34 7.09 9.59
CA PRO A 16 9.85 7.90 10.69
C PRO A 16 10.86 7.80 11.83
N THR A 17 11.35 8.95 12.28
CA THR A 17 12.30 9.03 13.38
C THR A 17 11.62 8.59 14.68
N PRO A 18 12.32 7.90 15.62
CA PRO A 18 11.72 7.40 16.86
C PRO A 18 11.04 8.47 17.73
N THR A 19 11.42 9.74 17.54
CA THR A 19 10.85 10.90 18.25
C THR A 19 9.39 11.17 17.89
N ASP A 20 8.91 10.71 16.74
CA ASP A 20 7.55 11.00 16.24
C ASP A 20 6.47 10.06 16.84
N LEU A 21 6.88 8.99 17.53
CA LEU A 21 5.96 8.09 18.24
C LEU A 21 5.77 8.46 19.72
N ALA A 22 6.56 9.40 20.25
CA ALA A 22 6.42 9.91 21.61
C ALA A 22 5.39 11.05 21.65
N GLY A 23 4.15 10.75 21.25
CA GLY A 23 3.02 11.65 21.49
C GLY A 23 2.90 11.92 22.99
N ALA A 24 2.91 13.19 23.38
CA ALA A 24 2.72 13.60 24.77
C ALA A 24 1.47 12.94 25.35
N PRO A 25 1.51 12.43 26.60
CA PRO A 25 0.35 11.80 27.21
C PRO A 25 -0.85 12.76 27.18
N PRO A 26 -2.06 12.28 26.89
CA PRO A 26 -3.23 13.13 26.77
C PRO A 26 -3.40 13.91 28.08
N ALA A 27 -3.55 15.23 27.97
CA ALA A 27 -3.84 16.07 29.12
C ALA A 27 -5.06 15.49 29.86
N GLY A 28 -4.89 15.24 31.17
CA GLY A 28 -5.96 14.73 32.01
C GLY A 28 -7.19 15.64 31.93
N PRO A 29 -8.40 15.11 32.23
CA PRO A 29 -9.61 15.90 32.20
C PRO A 29 -9.48 17.14 33.10
N PRO A 30 -10.01 18.30 32.69
CA PRO A 30 -9.88 19.54 33.45
C PRO A 30 -10.52 19.40 34.84
N PRO A 31 -10.01 20.09 35.87
CA PRO A 31 -10.62 20.12 37.19
C PRO A 31 -12.10 20.53 37.09
N GLY A 32 -12.96 19.77 37.77
CA GLY A 32 -14.39 20.05 37.79
C GLY A 32 -14.69 21.44 38.36
N PRO A 33 -15.78 22.10 37.94
CA PRO A 33 -16.15 23.41 38.44
C PRO A 33 -16.36 23.36 39.97
N ALA A 34 -15.90 24.40 40.67
CA ALA A 34 -16.13 24.56 42.10
C ALA A 34 -17.64 24.49 42.40
N GLY A 35 -18.00 23.66 43.39
CA GLY A 35 -19.39 23.44 43.77
C GLY A 35 -20.11 24.75 44.13
N PRO A 36 -21.43 24.83 43.87
CA PRO A 36 -22.17 26.07 44.06
C PRO A 36 -22.26 26.46 45.54
N ASN A 37 -21.99 27.73 45.82
CA ASN A 37 -22.15 28.34 47.14
C ASN A 37 -23.64 28.37 47.52
N MET A 38 -23.98 27.75 48.64
CA MET A 38 -25.34 27.68 49.20
C MET A 38 -25.73 29.05 49.78
N THR A 39 -26.21 29.95 48.91
CA THR A 39 -26.97 31.12 49.36
C THR A 39 -28.42 30.92 48.94
N SER A 40 -29.32 30.81 49.92
CA SER A 40 -30.76 30.74 49.69
C SER A 40 -31.34 32.16 49.65
N PRO A 41 -31.91 32.61 48.51
CA PRO A 41 -32.84 33.73 48.53
C PRO A 41 -34.27 33.18 48.59
N GLY A 42 -34.94 33.39 49.71
CA GLY A 42 -36.39 33.26 49.76
C GLY A 42 -37.02 34.28 48.81
N SER A 43 -37.88 33.84 47.90
CA SER A 43 -38.73 34.70 47.11
C SER A 43 -40.05 34.00 46.83
N ASN A 44 -41.11 34.57 47.41
CA ASN A 44 -42.49 34.17 47.18
C ASN A 44 -42.94 34.76 45.83
N HIS A 45 -43.15 33.93 44.82
CA HIS A 45 -43.82 34.37 43.60
C HIS A 45 -44.82 33.32 43.12
N GLU A 46 -46.04 33.79 42.86
CA GLU A 46 -47.19 33.03 42.39
C GLU A 46 -46.92 32.31 41.04
N PRO A 47 -47.54 31.15 40.79
CA PRO A 47 -47.33 30.37 39.58
C PRO A 47 -48.13 30.96 38.42
N HIS A 48 -47.54 31.92 37.70
CA HIS A 48 -48.12 32.53 36.51
C HIS A 48 -47.31 32.17 35.25
N GLY A 49 -47.89 31.37 34.34
CA GLY A 49 -47.47 31.25 32.93
C GLY A 49 -46.30 30.30 32.57
N SER A 50 -46.12 29.16 33.24
CA SER A 50 -44.94 28.28 33.11
C SER A 50 -44.95 27.25 31.96
N ASN A 51 -46.01 27.21 31.14
CA ASN A 51 -46.20 26.20 30.10
C ASN A 51 -45.37 26.45 28.82
N GLU A 52 -45.22 27.70 28.38
CA GLU A 52 -44.48 28.03 27.15
C GLU A 52 -42.96 27.88 27.31
N ALA A 53 -42.41 28.30 28.45
CA ALA A 53 -40.99 28.12 28.75
C ALA A 53 -40.60 26.64 28.84
N SER A 54 -41.47 25.81 29.44
CA SER A 54 -41.29 24.36 29.51
C SER A 54 -41.34 23.69 28.13
N GLN A 55 -42.22 24.17 27.23
CA GLN A 55 -42.31 23.69 25.85
C GLN A 55 -41.08 24.11 25.01
N GLY A 56 -40.58 25.34 25.14
CA GLY A 56 -39.38 25.81 24.45
C GLY A 56 -38.12 25.02 24.84
N LEU A 57 -37.96 24.71 26.13
CA LEU A 57 -36.88 23.84 26.63
C LEU A 57 -36.99 22.41 26.07
N ARG A 58 -38.21 21.85 26.03
CA ARG A 58 -38.46 20.51 25.46
C ARG A 58 -38.09 20.43 23.97
N LEU A 59 -38.42 21.44 23.19
CA LEU A 59 -38.07 21.53 21.76
C LEU A 59 -36.55 21.67 21.56
N SER A 60 -35.89 22.53 22.35
CA SER A 60 -34.44 22.72 22.32
C SER A 60 -33.68 21.43 22.62
N MET A 61 -34.10 20.70 23.67
CA MET A 61 -33.52 19.40 24.04
C MET A 61 -33.73 18.34 22.94
N SER A 62 -34.93 18.30 22.34
CA SER A 62 -35.24 17.38 21.24
C SER A 62 -34.34 17.62 20.03
N LYS A 63 -34.13 18.89 19.64
CA LYS A 63 -33.21 19.28 18.56
C LYS A 63 -31.76 18.88 18.84
N LYS A 64 -31.32 19.00 20.10
CA LYS A 64 -29.97 18.57 20.52
C LYS A 64 -29.80 17.05 20.40
N ILE A 65 -30.79 16.26 20.83
CA ILE A 65 -30.78 14.79 20.71
C ILE A 65 -30.75 14.36 19.23
N GLU A 66 -31.57 15.00 18.39
CA GLU A 66 -31.59 14.74 16.95
C GLU A 66 -30.23 15.04 16.32
N GLY A 67 -29.61 16.18 16.66
CA GLY A 67 -28.26 16.53 16.19
C GLY A 67 -27.20 15.52 16.64
N MET A 68 -27.30 14.99 17.85
CA MET A 68 -26.40 13.91 18.32
C MET A 68 -26.60 12.62 17.53
N LYS A 69 -27.84 12.24 17.22
CA LYS A 69 -28.15 11.05 16.40
C LYS A 69 -27.61 11.22 14.97
N ALA A 70 -27.81 12.38 14.35
CA ALA A 70 -27.31 12.68 13.01
C ALA A 70 -25.77 12.61 12.94
N LYS A 71 -25.06 13.20 13.92
CA LYS A 71 -23.59 13.11 14.00
C LYS A 71 -23.10 11.67 14.17
N LYS A 72 -23.77 10.88 15.02
CA LYS A 72 -23.45 9.46 15.23
C LYS A 72 -23.66 8.64 13.96
N GLN A 73 -24.75 8.88 13.23
CA GLN A 73 -25.04 8.20 11.97
C GLN A 73 -24.01 8.55 10.90
N LYS A 74 -23.70 9.84 10.73
CA LYS A 74 -22.65 10.29 9.80
C LYS A 74 -21.29 9.67 10.10
N ALA A 75 -20.92 9.55 11.38
CA ALA A 75 -19.67 8.89 11.77
C ALA A 75 -19.65 7.40 11.38
N ARG A 76 -20.77 6.70 11.52
CA ARG A 76 -20.91 5.28 11.11
C ARG A 76 -20.79 5.12 9.60
N GLU A 77 -21.48 5.96 8.83
CA GLU A 77 -21.41 5.95 7.36
C GLU A 77 -19.99 6.26 6.88
N SER A 78 -19.37 7.30 7.43
CA SER A 78 -17.98 7.65 7.11
C SER A 78 -17.02 6.51 7.44
N HIS A 79 -17.24 5.77 8.53
CA HIS A 79 -16.42 4.61 8.89
C HIS A 79 -16.58 3.48 7.87
N VAL A 80 -17.80 3.15 7.46
CA VAL A 80 -18.07 2.08 6.48
C VAL A 80 -17.44 2.43 5.12
N VAL A 81 -17.60 3.67 4.66
CA VAL A 81 -17.00 4.15 3.40
C VAL A 81 -15.47 4.11 3.48
N CYS A 82 -14.90 4.57 4.60
CA CYS A 82 -13.46 4.51 4.83
C CYS A 82 -12.95 3.07 4.80
N HIS A 83 -13.60 2.16 5.51
CA HIS A 83 -13.24 0.75 5.56
C HIS A 83 -13.32 0.10 4.18
N LYS A 84 -14.38 0.37 3.41
CA LYS A 84 -14.53 -0.15 2.05
C LYS A 84 -13.39 0.33 1.14
N LYS A 85 -13.06 1.63 1.19
CA LYS A 85 -11.95 2.19 0.42
C LYS A 85 -10.61 1.55 0.78
N PHE A 86 -10.37 1.26 2.05
CA PHE A 86 -9.16 0.54 2.47
C PHE A 86 -9.15 -0.89 1.96
N GLN A 87 -10.27 -1.61 2.04
CA GLN A 87 -10.38 -2.96 1.47
C GLN A 87 -10.12 -2.97 -0.04
N ASP A 88 -10.70 -2.03 -0.80
CA ASP A 88 -10.51 -1.96 -2.25
C ASP A 88 -9.04 -1.74 -2.61
N ARG A 89 -8.33 -0.89 -1.85
CA ARG A 89 -6.89 -0.66 -2.04
C ARG A 89 -6.03 -1.88 -1.68
N ILE A 90 -6.44 -2.65 -0.67
CA ILE A 90 -5.75 -3.90 -0.31
C ILE A 90 -5.93 -4.91 -1.43
N GLN A 91 -7.16 -5.09 -1.92
CA GLN A 91 -7.44 -6.02 -3.01
C GLN A 91 -6.68 -5.64 -4.29
N GLU A 92 -6.67 -4.35 -4.66
CA GLU A 92 -5.92 -3.88 -5.82
C GLU A 92 -4.41 -4.17 -5.68
N ALA A 93 -3.85 -4.00 -4.49
CA ALA A 93 -2.44 -4.31 -4.24
C ALA A 93 -2.16 -5.82 -4.30
N GLU A 94 -3.06 -6.65 -3.77
CA GLU A 94 -2.98 -8.11 -3.85
C GLU A 94 -3.04 -8.59 -5.30
N ASP A 95 -3.98 -8.09 -6.09
CA ASP A 95 -4.15 -8.43 -7.50
C ASP A 95 -2.91 -8.00 -8.31
N SER A 96 -2.38 -6.80 -8.03
CA SER A 96 -1.15 -6.31 -8.67
C SER A 96 0.06 -7.18 -8.35
N MET A 97 0.20 -7.60 -7.08
CA MET A 97 1.29 -8.47 -6.65
C MET A 97 1.18 -9.85 -7.30
N GLN A 98 -0.03 -10.41 -7.41
CA GLN A 98 -0.26 -11.67 -8.13
C GLN A 98 0.08 -11.56 -9.62
N ALA A 99 -0.31 -10.46 -10.28
CA ALA A 99 0.05 -10.22 -11.67
C ALA A 99 1.57 -10.12 -11.86
N GLN A 100 2.28 -9.43 -10.96
CA GLN A 100 3.75 -9.38 -10.98
C GLN A 100 4.37 -10.75 -10.76
N HIS A 101 3.82 -11.57 -9.87
CA HIS A 101 4.31 -12.92 -9.61
C HIS A 101 4.29 -13.77 -10.88
N LEU A 102 3.18 -13.76 -11.63
CA LEU A 102 3.07 -14.48 -12.91
C LEU A 102 4.09 -14.00 -13.94
N ILE A 103 4.35 -12.70 -14.01
CA ILE A 103 5.37 -12.14 -14.92
C ILE A 103 6.76 -12.64 -14.52
N ILE A 104 7.08 -12.64 -13.22
CA ILE A 104 8.36 -13.10 -12.71
C ILE A 104 8.55 -14.59 -13.00
N GLU A 105 7.52 -15.42 -12.81
CA GLU A 105 7.57 -16.86 -13.13
C GLU A 105 7.89 -17.09 -14.61
N ALA A 106 7.18 -16.42 -15.52
CA ALA A 106 7.44 -16.53 -16.96
C ALA A 106 8.88 -16.12 -17.32
N LEU A 107 9.38 -15.02 -16.73
CA LEU A 107 10.75 -14.57 -16.96
C LEU A 107 11.81 -15.55 -16.44
N VAL A 108 11.53 -16.22 -15.31
CA VAL A 108 12.42 -17.25 -14.76
C VAL A 108 12.51 -18.45 -15.71
N GLU A 109 11.38 -18.91 -16.25
CA GLU A 109 11.33 -20.00 -17.22
C GLU A 109 12.07 -19.65 -18.53
N GLU A 110 11.82 -18.45 -19.08
CA GLU A 110 12.52 -17.96 -20.27
C GLU A 110 14.03 -17.90 -20.06
N LYS A 111 14.46 -17.38 -18.90
CA LYS A 111 15.88 -17.28 -18.55
C LYS A 111 16.54 -18.66 -18.44
N ASP A 112 15.85 -19.67 -17.93
CA ASP A 112 16.39 -21.04 -17.87
C ASP A 112 16.50 -21.68 -19.26
N SER A 113 15.49 -21.49 -20.12
CA SER A 113 15.53 -21.93 -21.53
C SER A 113 16.68 -21.29 -22.31
N LEU A 114 16.91 -19.98 -22.11
CA LEU A 114 18.02 -19.25 -22.72
C LEU A 114 19.37 -19.80 -22.26
N LEU A 115 19.55 -20.06 -20.96
CA LEU A 115 20.78 -20.65 -20.44
C LEU A 115 21.06 -22.04 -21.05
N GLN A 116 20.03 -22.87 -21.19
CA GLN A 116 20.15 -24.17 -21.83
C GLN A 116 20.63 -24.04 -23.29
N THR A 117 20.01 -23.11 -24.04
CA THR A 117 20.37 -22.84 -25.43
C THR A 117 21.81 -22.38 -25.56
N ILE A 118 22.26 -21.45 -24.70
CA ILE A 118 23.66 -20.98 -24.68
C ILE A 118 24.63 -22.14 -24.43
N GLN A 119 24.30 -23.04 -23.49
CA GLN A 119 25.14 -24.19 -23.19
C GLN A 119 25.25 -25.15 -24.38
N VAL A 120 24.13 -25.42 -25.07
CA VAL A 120 24.10 -26.26 -26.28
C VAL A 120 24.92 -25.62 -27.39
N CYS A 121 24.73 -24.32 -27.65
CA CYS A 121 25.50 -23.57 -28.64
C CYS A 121 27.00 -23.61 -28.37
N LYS A 122 27.44 -23.44 -27.12
CA LYS A 122 28.86 -23.56 -26.74
C LYS A 122 29.43 -24.94 -27.05
N LYS A 123 28.67 -26.02 -26.79
CA LYS A 123 29.11 -27.39 -27.11
C LYS A 123 29.22 -27.61 -28.62
N LEU A 124 28.23 -27.17 -29.39
CA LEU A 124 28.22 -27.32 -30.85
C LEU A 124 29.36 -26.55 -31.52
N THR A 125 29.62 -25.32 -31.09
CA THR A 125 30.72 -24.51 -31.64
C THR A 125 32.09 -25.15 -31.37
N MET A 126 32.30 -25.71 -30.18
CA MET A 126 33.52 -26.48 -29.88
C MET A 126 33.69 -27.70 -30.79
N LEU A 127 32.63 -28.49 -31.00
CA LEU A 127 32.66 -29.66 -31.87
C LEU A 127 32.96 -29.27 -33.33
N LEU A 128 32.35 -28.20 -33.81
CA LEU A 128 32.59 -27.68 -35.16
C LEU A 128 34.04 -27.24 -35.33
N LEU A 129 34.59 -26.47 -34.39
CA LEU A 129 36.00 -26.06 -34.40
C LEU A 129 36.93 -27.27 -34.41
N HIS A 130 36.67 -28.28 -33.57
CA HIS A 130 37.47 -29.49 -33.53
C HIS A 130 37.46 -30.24 -34.88
N SER A 131 36.28 -30.43 -35.48
CA SER A 131 36.13 -31.05 -36.79
C SER A 131 36.88 -30.28 -37.89
N MET A 132 36.74 -28.95 -37.92
CA MET A 132 37.45 -28.09 -38.88
C MET A 132 38.97 -28.19 -38.74
N MET A 133 39.50 -28.19 -37.51
CA MET A 133 40.93 -28.36 -37.25
C MET A 133 41.44 -29.71 -37.74
N ASN A 134 40.70 -30.79 -37.48
CA ASN A 134 41.05 -32.13 -37.95
C ASN A 134 41.01 -32.23 -39.47
N GLY A 135 39.97 -31.67 -40.12
CA GLY A 135 39.90 -31.57 -41.57
C GLY A 135 41.08 -30.82 -42.18
N ARG A 136 41.50 -29.70 -41.57
CA ARG A 136 42.69 -28.93 -42.02
C ARG A 136 43.98 -29.74 -41.89
N LYS A 137 44.16 -30.48 -40.78
CA LYS A 137 45.33 -31.37 -40.59
C LYS A 137 45.34 -32.49 -41.63
N ASN A 138 44.20 -33.15 -41.84
CA ASN A 138 44.07 -34.23 -42.81
C ASN A 138 44.38 -33.77 -44.24
N ARG A 139 43.88 -32.59 -44.65
CA ARG A 139 44.25 -31.99 -45.94
C ARG A 139 45.76 -31.80 -46.06
N LYS A 140 46.42 -31.22 -45.05
CA LYS A 140 47.88 -31.02 -45.09
C LYS A 140 48.63 -32.36 -45.24
N ASN A 141 48.18 -33.41 -44.55
CA ASN A 141 48.81 -34.73 -44.62
C ASN A 141 48.66 -35.38 -46.00
N THR A 142 47.48 -35.28 -46.63
CA THR A 142 47.27 -35.80 -47.99
C THR A 142 48.09 -35.04 -49.04
N TRP A 143 48.19 -33.71 -48.93
CA TRP A 143 49.08 -32.91 -49.78
C TRP A 143 50.55 -33.34 -49.65
N ARG A 144 51.04 -33.57 -48.42
CA ARG A 144 52.41 -34.07 -48.20
C ARG A 144 52.61 -35.45 -48.84
N LYS A 145 51.67 -36.38 -48.64
CA LYS A 145 51.77 -37.75 -49.19
C LYS A 145 51.80 -37.78 -50.72
N LYS A 146 51.13 -36.84 -51.38
CA LYS A 146 51.17 -36.69 -52.85
C LYS A 146 52.48 -36.09 -53.37
N ARG A 147 53.18 -35.28 -52.57
CA ARG A 147 54.42 -34.59 -52.98
C ARG A 147 55.66 -35.50 -52.95
N PHE A 148 55.63 -36.58 -52.17
CA PHE A 148 56.71 -37.55 -52.04
C PHE A 148 56.42 -38.87 -52.78
N ARG A 149 55.46 -38.86 -53.71
CA ARG A 149 55.22 -39.91 -54.71
C ARG A 149 55.58 -39.35 -56.06
#